data_AF-A0A933KUF1-F1
#
_entry.id   AF-A0A933KUF1-F1
#
_cell.length_a   1.000
_cell.length_b   1.000
_cell.length_c   1.000
_cell.angle_alpha   90.00
_cell.angle_beta   90.00
_cell.angle_gamma   90.00
#
_symmetry.space_group_name_H-M   'P 1'
#
loop_
_entity.id
_entity.type
_entity.pdbx_description
1 polymer ?
#
loop_
_entity_poly.entity_id
_entity_poly.type
_entity_poly.pdbx_seq_one_letter_code
_entity_poly.pdbx_strand_id
1 'polypeptide(L)'
;VWIDSDPSDRPFKGWQENAKDYKFARLLCRARYYPGTPHGVTRMWFNMYGATPGSQEGQETRADGLAKNPRTNYQAMFRSGSHQSATRGWLKPTWMTDSLVRKDIFGQTVNKGFMPDVHCPTGAPRESIVKLTKAEPGGLEGKGLWRPAALGLRPGYENSTMQRYLKGSFNSGGGSEGGKA
;
A
#
# COMPACT_ATOMS: atom_id res chain seq x y z
N VAL A 1 -5.08 -9.03 4.07
CA VAL A 1 -6.42 -8.56 3.69
C VAL A 1 -6.46 -8.39 2.20
N TRP A 2 -7.56 -8.81 1.59
CA TRP A 2 -7.88 -8.43 0.22
C TRP A 2 -8.37 -7.00 0.22
N ILE A 3 -7.83 -6.20 -0.69
CA ILE A 3 -8.28 -4.83 -0.94
C ILE A 3 -8.84 -4.80 -2.35
N ASP A 4 -10.13 -4.61 -2.45
CA ASP A 4 -10.82 -4.61 -3.73
C ASP A 4 -11.43 -3.24 -4.01
N SER A 5 -11.27 -2.74 -5.23
CA SER A 5 -11.95 -1.54 -5.75
C SER A 5 -13.47 -1.75 -5.88
N ASP A 6 -14.17 -0.73 -6.37
CA ASP A 6 -15.53 -0.87 -6.87
C ASP A 6 -15.63 -2.06 -7.84
N PRO A 7 -16.66 -2.93 -7.75
CA PRO A 7 -16.81 -4.08 -8.65
C PRO A 7 -16.72 -3.75 -10.16
N SER A 8 -17.12 -2.55 -10.57
CA SER A 8 -17.00 -2.08 -11.96
C SER A 8 -15.55 -1.76 -12.37
N ASP A 9 -14.66 -1.59 -11.40
CA ASP A 9 -13.25 -1.22 -11.54
C ASP A 9 -12.29 -2.33 -11.10
N ARG A 10 -12.80 -3.48 -10.64
CA ARG A 10 -11.97 -4.60 -10.17
C ARG A 10 -11.24 -5.24 -11.33
N PRO A 11 -10.03 -5.72 -11.06
CA PRO A 11 -8.82 -4.92 -11.13
C PRO A 11 -8.50 -4.40 -12.55
N PHE A 12 -9.20 -4.89 -13.58
CA PHE A 12 -9.14 -4.44 -14.95
C PHE A 12 -10.43 -4.87 -15.67
N LYS A 13 -10.76 -4.21 -16.79
CA LYS A 13 -11.96 -4.53 -17.58
C LYS A 13 -11.93 -5.99 -18.06
N GLY A 14 -13.00 -6.74 -17.80
CA GLY A 14 -13.15 -8.14 -18.25
C GLY A 14 -12.46 -9.18 -17.36
N TRP A 15 -12.06 -8.81 -16.14
CA TRP A 15 -11.41 -9.73 -15.20
C TRP A 15 -12.21 -11.00 -14.89
N GLN A 16 -13.55 -10.96 -15.00
CA GLN A 16 -14.44 -12.07 -14.73
C GLN A 16 -14.16 -13.27 -15.65
N GLU A 17 -13.70 -13.00 -16.87
CA GLU A 17 -13.38 -14.00 -17.89
C GLU A 17 -11.87 -14.30 -17.97
N ASN A 18 -11.05 -13.59 -17.19
CA ASN A 18 -9.59 -13.70 -17.19
C ASN A 18 -9.07 -14.08 -15.79
N ALA A 19 -9.33 -15.32 -15.40
CA ALA A 19 -8.89 -15.87 -14.12
C ALA A 19 -7.36 -15.83 -13.95
N LYS A 20 -6.61 -15.98 -15.05
CA LYS A 20 -5.14 -15.97 -15.06
C LYS A 20 -4.61 -14.63 -14.55
N ASP A 21 -5.02 -13.53 -15.18
CA ASP A 21 -4.48 -12.22 -14.84
C ASP A 21 -5.10 -11.67 -13.55
N TYR A 22 -6.35 -12.03 -13.27
CA TYR A 22 -7.00 -11.73 -12.00
C TYR A 22 -6.19 -12.25 -10.79
N LYS A 23 -5.54 -13.41 -10.93
CA LYS A 23 -4.78 -14.09 -9.88
C LYS A 23 -3.63 -13.23 -9.33
N PHE A 24 -2.89 -12.52 -10.18
CA PHE A 24 -1.81 -11.59 -9.75
C PHE A 24 -2.25 -10.12 -9.68
N ALA A 25 -3.37 -9.72 -10.29
CA ALA A 25 -3.76 -8.32 -10.35
C ALA A 25 -4.49 -7.84 -9.09
N ARG A 26 -5.15 -8.73 -8.34
CA ARG A 26 -5.92 -8.38 -7.13
C ARG A 26 -5.01 -8.05 -5.95
N LEU A 27 -5.22 -6.91 -5.28
CA LEU A 27 -4.33 -6.47 -4.19
C LEU A 27 -4.48 -7.32 -2.91
N LEU A 28 -3.36 -7.93 -2.51
CA LEU A 28 -3.17 -8.58 -1.21
C LEU A 28 -2.11 -7.86 -0.38
N CYS A 29 -2.47 -7.39 0.80
CA CYS A 29 -1.51 -6.76 1.71
C CYS A 29 -1.73 -7.13 3.19
N ARG A 30 -0.75 -6.84 4.03
CA ARG A 30 -0.90 -6.89 5.48
C ARG A 30 -1.59 -5.61 5.97
N ALA A 31 -2.56 -5.77 6.87
CA ALA A 31 -3.19 -4.65 7.55
C ALA A 31 -2.39 -4.32 8.82
N ARG A 32 -2.22 -3.03 9.09
CA ARG A 32 -1.57 -2.52 10.30
C ARG A 32 -2.51 -1.54 10.99
N TYR A 33 -2.91 -1.85 12.21
CA TYR A 33 -3.64 -0.88 13.03
C TYR A 33 -2.74 0.30 13.43
N TYR A 34 -3.29 1.50 13.29
CA TYR A 34 -2.66 2.76 13.66
C TYR A 34 -3.74 3.70 14.21
N PRO A 35 -3.69 4.07 15.50
CA PRO A 35 -4.76 4.85 16.15
C PRO A 35 -4.88 6.27 15.61
N GLY A 36 -3.85 6.81 14.95
CA GLY A 36 -3.90 8.13 14.34
C GLY A 36 -4.55 8.17 12.95
N THR A 37 -5.09 7.06 12.42
CA THR A 37 -5.88 7.08 11.18
C THR A 37 -7.36 7.23 11.55
N PRO A 38 -8.08 8.22 10.99
CA PRO A 38 -9.52 8.38 11.22
C PRO A 38 -10.33 7.14 10.82
N HIS A 39 -11.46 6.92 11.50
CA HIS A 39 -12.39 5.86 11.13
C HIS A 39 -12.90 6.04 9.69
N GLY A 40 -13.11 4.93 8.98
CA GLY A 40 -13.52 4.93 7.57
C GLY A 40 -12.41 5.25 6.57
N VAL A 41 -11.23 5.69 7.04
CA VAL A 41 -10.08 6.00 6.18
C VAL A 41 -9.02 4.90 6.34
N THR A 42 -8.40 4.53 5.22
CA THR A 42 -7.19 3.71 5.23
C THR A 42 -6.10 4.43 4.45
N ARG A 43 -4.84 4.13 4.77
CA ARG A 43 -3.68 4.67 4.07
C ARG A 43 -2.75 3.54 3.69
N MET A 44 -2.35 3.53 2.43
CA MET A 44 -1.27 2.69 1.92
C MET A 44 -0.18 3.60 1.37
N TRP A 45 1.06 3.30 1.74
CA TRP A 45 2.22 3.98 1.16
C TRP A 45 2.39 3.55 -0.30
N PHE A 46 2.78 4.50 -1.15
CA PHE A 46 3.17 4.19 -2.52
C PHE A 46 4.41 3.29 -2.48
N ASN A 47 4.28 2.08 -3.03
CA ASN A 47 5.35 1.10 -3.09
C ASN A 47 5.67 0.81 -4.55
N MET A 48 6.95 0.98 -4.92
CA MET A 48 7.38 0.97 -6.31
C MET A 48 7.28 -0.41 -6.98
N TYR A 49 7.45 -1.49 -6.23
CA TYR A 49 7.51 -2.84 -6.79
C TYR A 49 6.19 -3.62 -6.62
N GLY A 50 5.32 -3.50 -7.63
CA GLY A 50 4.06 -4.25 -7.74
C GLY A 50 4.26 -5.74 -8.06
N ALA A 51 3.22 -6.56 -7.85
CA ALA A 51 3.27 -7.96 -8.26
C ALA A 51 3.24 -8.08 -9.80
N THR A 52 3.97 -9.06 -10.32
CA THR A 52 3.99 -9.44 -11.73
C THR A 52 3.60 -10.91 -11.88
N PRO A 53 3.28 -11.40 -13.10
CA PRO A 53 3.07 -12.83 -13.31
C PRO A 53 4.23 -13.70 -12.81
N GLY A 54 5.48 -13.24 -12.98
CA GLY A 54 6.64 -13.97 -12.47
C GLY A 54 6.79 -13.88 -10.94
N SER A 55 6.35 -12.80 -10.30
CA SER A 55 6.30 -12.71 -8.83
C SER A 55 5.31 -13.72 -8.26
N GLN A 56 4.16 -13.88 -8.92
CA GLN A 56 3.17 -14.88 -8.56
C GLN A 56 3.72 -16.31 -8.71
N GLU A 57 4.32 -16.62 -9.86
CA GLU A 57 4.95 -17.92 -10.08
C GLU A 57 6.02 -18.20 -9.02
N GLY A 58 6.84 -17.21 -8.69
CA GLY A 58 7.82 -17.31 -7.62
C GLY A 58 7.20 -17.66 -6.28
N GLN A 59 6.12 -16.98 -5.89
CA GLN A 59 5.41 -17.29 -4.65
C GLN A 59 4.85 -18.73 -4.64
N GLU A 60 4.38 -19.23 -5.77
CA GLU A 60 3.72 -20.55 -5.87
C GLU A 60 4.72 -21.71 -5.95
N THR A 61 5.87 -21.49 -6.58
CA THR A 61 6.83 -22.57 -6.90
C THR A 61 8.04 -22.60 -5.97
N ARG A 62 8.39 -21.49 -5.31
CA ARG A 62 9.55 -21.44 -4.43
C ARG A 62 9.22 -22.01 -3.06
N ALA A 63 10.16 -22.78 -2.51
CA ALA A 63 10.06 -23.33 -1.15
C ALA A 63 9.93 -22.25 -0.05
N ASP A 64 10.48 -21.05 -0.28
CA ASP A 64 10.41 -19.92 0.66
C ASP A 64 9.14 -19.06 0.51
N GLY A 65 8.32 -19.32 -0.52
CA GLY A 65 7.09 -18.57 -0.80
C GLY A 65 7.31 -17.08 -1.11
N LEU A 66 8.54 -16.65 -1.44
CA LEU A 66 8.82 -15.27 -1.78
C LEU A 66 8.25 -14.91 -3.16
N ALA A 67 7.68 -13.70 -3.27
CA ALA A 67 7.20 -13.14 -4.54
C ALA A 67 8.35 -12.66 -5.45
N LYS A 68 9.33 -13.54 -5.69
CA LYS A 68 10.54 -13.29 -6.48
C LYS A 68 10.43 -13.96 -7.85
N ASN A 69 10.52 -13.17 -8.91
CA ASN A 69 10.49 -13.69 -10.27
C ASN A 69 11.67 -14.64 -10.52
N PRO A 70 11.42 -15.91 -10.91
CA PRO A 70 12.45 -16.92 -11.07
C PRO A 70 13.40 -16.65 -12.24
N ARG A 71 13.01 -15.77 -13.18
CA ARG A 71 13.79 -15.45 -14.38
C ARG A 71 14.60 -14.15 -14.26
N THR A 72 14.08 -13.15 -13.54
CA THR A 72 14.63 -11.79 -13.59
C THR A 72 15.18 -11.28 -12.26
N ASN A 73 15.15 -12.10 -11.21
CA ASN A 73 15.45 -11.70 -9.83
C ASN A 73 14.56 -10.57 -9.25
N TYR A 74 13.55 -10.11 -9.99
CA TYR A 74 12.62 -9.08 -9.54
C TYR A 74 11.86 -9.53 -8.29
N GLN A 75 11.97 -8.79 -7.19
CA GLN A 75 11.24 -9.03 -5.95
C GLN A 75 10.08 -8.05 -5.84
N ALA A 76 8.85 -8.56 -5.88
CA ALA A 76 7.69 -7.73 -5.58
C ALA A 76 7.59 -7.47 -4.08
N MET A 77 7.12 -6.27 -3.71
CA MET A 77 6.76 -5.95 -2.33
C MET A 77 5.39 -6.52 -1.94
N PHE A 78 4.59 -6.88 -2.94
CA PHE A 78 3.28 -7.49 -2.78
C PHE A 78 3.30 -8.93 -3.28
N ARG A 79 2.51 -9.78 -2.63
CA ARG A 79 2.24 -11.15 -3.09
C ARG A 79 1.29 -11.17 -4.29
N SER A 80 0.34 -10.24 -4.30
CA SER A 80 -0.58 -10.05 -5.43
C SER A 80 -1.00 -8.58 -5.50
N GLY A 81 -1.19 -8.11 -6.73
CA GLY A 81 -1.54 -6.75 -7.12
C GLY A 81 -0.52 -5.70 -6.72
N SER A 82 -1.00 -4.48 -6.60
CA SER A 82 -0.31 -3.35 -6.00
C SER A 82 -1.34 -2.37 -5.46
N HIS A 83 -0.91 -1.34 -4.77
CA HIS A 83 -1.77 -0.23 -4.37
C HIS A 83 -2.55 0.39 -5.56
N GLN A 84 -2.01 0.33 -6.78
CA GLN A 84 -2.67 0.80 -8.00
C GLN A 84 -3.79 -0.14 -8.49
N SER A 85 -3.83 -1.40 -8.03
CA SER A 85 -4.91 -2.35 -8.39
C SER A 85 -6.28 -1.92 -7.91
N ALA A 86 -6.34 -1.01 -6.94
CA ALA A 86 -7.59 -0.48 -6.41
C ALA A 86 -7.92 0.92 -6.95
N THR A 87 -7.12 1.44 -7.89
CA THR A 87 -7.26 2.80 -8.43
C THR A 87 -7.77 2.77 -9.86
N ARG A 88 -8.58 3.77 -10.21
CA ARG A 88 -9.00 4.04 -11.58
C ARG A 88 -8.70 5.50 -11.91
N GLY A 89 -8.11 5.72 -13.09
CA GLY A 89 -7.95 7.06 -13.62
C GLY A 89 -9.31 7.64 -14.02
N TRP A 90 -9.62 8.83 -13.50
CA TRP A 90 -10.78 9.62 -13.93
C TRP A 90 -10.28 10.86 -14.67
N LEU A 91 -10.44 10.86 -15.99
CA LEU A 91 -10.02 11.99 -16.83
C LEU A 91 -11.10 13.07 -16.78
N LYS A 92 -10.77 14.21 -16.15
CA LYS A 92 -11.70 15.33 -16.03
C LYS A 92 -11.88 16.00 -17.41
N PRO A 93 -13.12 16.09 -17.95
CA PRO A 93 -13.37 16.74 -19.23
C PRO A 93 -12.89 18.19 -19.31
N THR A 94 -12.90 18.90 -18.18
CA THR A 94 -12.39 20.28 -18.09
C THR A 94 -10.88 20.40 -18.36
N TRP A 95 -10.12 19.31 -18.26
CA TRP A 95 -8.69 19.25 -18.59
C TRP A 95 -8.40 18.71 -19.99
N MET A 96 -9.45 18.45 -20.78
CA MET A 96 -9.37 17.92 -22.14
C MET A 96 -9.83 18.95 -23.17
N THR A 97 -9.88 20.24 -22.81
CA THR A 97 -10.36 21.29 -23.70
C THR A 97 -9.23 21.87 -24.53
N ASP A 98 -9.47 22.05 -25.83
CA ASP A 98 -8.56 22.81 -26.70
C ASP A 98 -8.79 24.33 -26.63
N SER A 99 -9.68 24.77 -25.75
CA SER A 99 -10.09 26.17 -25.63
C SER A 99 -9.40 26.95 -24.51
N LEU A 100 -8.71 26.29 -23.59
CA LEU A 100 -8.08 26.96 -22.45
C LEU A 100 -6.88 27.80 -22.89
N VAL A 101 -6.89 29.10 -22.57
CA VAL A 101 -5.72 29.98 -22.71
C VAL A 101 -4.75 29.68 -21.57
N ARG A 102 -3.49 29.40 -21.91
CA ARG A 102 -2.46 28.94 -20.97
C ARG A 102 -1.08 29.43 -21.39
N LYS A 103 -0.15 29.48 -20.43
CA LYS A 103 1.25 29.85 -20.66
C LYS A 103 2.07 28.61 -21.06
N ASP A 104 3.09 28.78 -21.90
CA ASP A 104 4.07 27.72 -22.16
C ASP A 104 4.94 27.44 -20.92
N ILE A 105 5.59 26.25 -20.87
CA ILE A 105 6.48 25.86 -19.75
C ILE A 105 7.61 26.88 -19.59
N PHE A 106 8.13 27.41 -20.70
CA PHE A 106 9.23 28.37 -20.71
C PHE A 106 8.87 29.62 -21.52
N GLY A 107 9.41 30.76 -21.10
CA GLY A 107 9.25 32.04 -21.79
C GLY A 107 8.01 32.83 -21.37
N GLN A 108 7.54 33.71 -22.27
CA GLN A 108 6.37 34.59 -22.08
C GLN A 108 5.27 34.32 -23.11
N THR A 109 5.36 33.20 -23.83
CA THR A 109 4.39 32.84 -24.86
C THR A 109 3.07 32.41 -24.21
N VAL A 110 1.99 33.01 -24.70
CA VAL A 110 0.62 32.62 -24.37
C VAL A 110 0.06 31.86 -25.55
N ASN A 111 -0.48 30.68 -25.26
CA ASN A 111 -0.98 29.74 -26.25
C ASN A 111 -2.34 29.21 -25.77
N LYS A 112 -2.97 28.35 -26.57
CA LYS A 112 -4.32 27.84 -26.32
C LYS A 112 -4.38 26.33 -26.53
N GLY A 113 -5.11 25.65 -25.66
CA GLY A 113 -5.36 24.21 -25.75
C GLY A 113 -4.25 23.35 -25.14
N PHE A 114 -4.19 22.09 -25.59
CA PHE A 114 -3.33 21.05 -25.01
C PHE A 114 -1.86 21.45 -24.90
N MET A 115 -1.23 21.07 -23.79
CA MET A 115 0.23 20.98 -23.66
C MET A 115 0.59 19.98 -22.55
N PRO A 116 1.50 19.03 -22.79
CA PRO A 116 1.96 18.13 -21.75
C PRO A 116 2.54 18.94 -20.58
N ASP A 117 2.32 18.44 -19.36
CA ASP A 117 2.78 19.05 -18.11
C ASP A 117 2.24 20.46 -17.78
N VAL A 118 1.25 20.97 -18.53
CA VAL A 118 0.56 22.24 -18.23
C VAL A 118 -0.95 22.16 -18.37
N HIS A 119 -1.45 21.74 -19.53
CA HIS A 119 -2.89 21.55 -19.77
C HIS A 119 -3.13 20.25 -20.51
N CYS A 120 -3.24 19.17 -19.73
CA CYS A 120 -3.53 17.84 -20.21
C CYS A 120 -4.33 17.08 -19.15
N PRO A 121 -5.15 16.09 -19.53
CA PRO A 121 -5.81 15.24 -18.56
C PRO A 121 -4.80 14.52 -17.67
N THR A 122 -4.95 14.63 -16.35
CA THR A 122 -4.17 13.84 -15.39
C THR A 122 -4.99 12.68 -14.87
N GLY A 123 -4.42 11.47 -14.86
CA GLY A 123 -5.04 10.27 -14.29
C GLY A 123 -4.84 10.10 -12.78
N ALA A 124 -4.35 11.12 -12.07
CA ALA A 124 -3.96 11.02 -10.66
C ALA A 124 -5.16 10.55 -9.81
N PRO A 125 -5.06 9.36 -9.17
CA PRO A 125 -6.11 8.87 -8.29
C PRO A 125 -6.10 9.75 -7.04
N ARG A 126 -7.14 10.57 -6.85
CA ARG A 126 -7.23 11.40 -5.64
C ARG A 126 -7.76 10.59 -4.46
N GLU A 127 -8.74 9.73 -4.69
CA GLU A 127 -9.38 8.89 -3.66
C GLU A 127 -9.92 7.61 -4.32
N SER A 128 -9.89 6.48 -3.61
CA SER A 128 -10.50 5.23 -4.05
C SER A 128 -11.27 4.62 -2.90
N ILE A 129 -12.52 4.25 -3.16
CA ILE A 129 -13.36 3.56 -2.18
C ILE A 129 -13.12 2.07 -2.36
N VAL A 130 -12.73 1.39 -1.28
CA VAL A 130 -12.30 -0.01 -1.32
C VAL A 130 -13.04 -0.85 -0.28
N LYS A 131 -13.24 -2.13 -0.61
CA LYS A 131 -13.67 -3.15 0.34
C LYS A 131 -12.46 -3.87 0.89
N LEU A 132 -12.33 -3.89 2.21
CA LEU A 132 -11.33 -4.69 2.92
C LEU A 132 -11.95 -5.99 3.39
N THR A 133 -11.38 -7.12 2.98
CA THR A 133 -11.81 -8.45 3.44
C THR A 133 -10.64 -9.19 4.08
N LYS A 134 -10.88 -9.90 5.19
CA LYS A 134 -9.84 -10.78 5.77
C LYS A 134 -9.46 -11.82 4.72
N ALA A 135 -8.15 -12.00 4.51
CA ALA A 135 -7.61 -12.98 3.57
C ALA A 135 -7.09 -14.20 4.33
N GLU A 136 -6.15 -13.95 5.23
CA GLU A 136 -5.46 -14.96 6.03
C GLU A 136 -4.89 -14.31 7.31
N PRO A 137 -4.45 -15.09 8.30
CA PRO A 137 -3.72 -14.57 9.46
C PRO A 137 -2.40 -13.88 9.06
N GLY A 138 -1.99 -12.87 9.82
CA GLY A 138 -0.86 -11.99 9.45
C GLY A 138 0.50 -12.41 10.01
N GLY A 139 0.56 -13.47 10.82
CA GLY A 139 1.79 -14.00 11.37
C GLY A 139 2.59 -14.84 10.38
N LEU A 140 3.74 -15.34 10.84
CA LEU A 140 4.60 -16.21 10.04
C LEU A 140 3.84 -17.48 9.67
N GLU A 141 4.11 -18.01 8.48
CA GLU A 141 3.42 -19.20 7.93
C GLU A 141 1.88 -19.07 7.87
N GLY A 142 1.35 -17.84 7.89
CA GLY A 142 -0.10 -17.62 7.92
C GLY A 142 -0.73 -18.05 9.25
N LYS A 143 0.01 -18.09 10.35
CA LYS A 143 -0.48 -18.48 11.68
C LYS A 143 -0.41 -17.30 12.65
N GLY A 144 -1.50 -17.08 13.39
CA GLY A 144 -1.54 -16.13 14.50
C GLY A 144 -1.31 -14.66 14.11
N LEU A 145 -0.81 -13.89 15.08
CA LEU A 145 -0.57 -12.45 14.96
C LEU A 145 0.75 -12.15 14.24
N TRP A 146 0.81 -10.99 13.59
CA TRP A 146 2.07 -10.45 13.09
C TRP A 146 3.06 -10.25 14.23
N ARG A 147 4.34 -10.63 14.03
CA ARG A 147 5.34 -10.74 15.11
C ARG A 147 5.40 -9.53 16.06
N PRO A 148 5.46 -8.26 15.61
CA PRO A 148 5.45 -7.11 16.52
C PRO A 148 4.17 -6.99 17.37
N ALA A 149 3.02 -7.39 16.84
CA ALA A 149 1.78 -7.44 17.62
C ALA A 149 1.82 -8.59 18.63
N ALA A 150 2.30 -9.77 18.24
CA ALA A 150 2.49 -10.91 19.15
C ALA A 150 3.46 -10.59 20.29
N LEU A 151 4.51 -9.81 20.03
CA LEU A 151 5.47 -9.35 21.03
C LEU A 151 4.93 -8.22 21.93
N GLY A 152 3.73 -7.72 21.65
CA GLY A 152 3.11 -6.63 22.39
C GLY A 152 3.76 -5.26 22.20
N LEU A 153 4.30 -5.02 21.00
CA LEU A 153 4.94 -3.77 20.60
C LEU A 153 4.04 -2.89 19.73
N ARG A 154 2.73 -3.17 19.70
CA ARG A 154 1.74 -2.50 18.86
C ARG A 154 0.57 -1.98 19.69
N PRO A 155 -0.08 -0.88 19.27
CA PRO A 155 -1.27 -0.37 19.93
C PRO A 155 -2.34 -1.45 20.13
N GLY A 156 -2.83 -1.60 21.36
CA GLY A 156 -3.85 -2.59 21.77
C GLY A 156 -3.31 -3.97 22.12
N TYR A 157 -1.99 -4.19 22.07
CA TYR A 157 -1.34 -5.46 22.42
C TYR A 157 -0.24 -5.28 23.48
N GLU A 158 -0.15 -4.13 24.14
CA GLU A 158 1.00 -3.72 24.93
C GLU A 158 1.34 -4.72 26.05
N ASN A 159 2.58 -5.23 26.04
CA ASN A 159 3.10 -6.05 27.14
C ASN A 159 3.51 -5.19 28.34
N SER A 160 3.82 -5.81 29.48
CA SER A 160 4.19 -5.11 30.72
C SER A 160 5.40 -4.16 30.56
N THR A 161 6.38 -4.54 29.75
CA THR A 161 7.55 -3.72 29.42
C THR A 161 7.17 -2.50 28.58
N MET A 162 6.32 -2.66 27.56
CA MET A 162 5.81 -1.56 26.74
C MET A 162 4.96 -0.59 27.58
N GLN A 163 4.13 -1.11 28.50
CA GLN A 163 3.37 -0.28 29.42
C GLN A 163 4.28 0.57 30.33
N ARG A 164 5.38 0.01 30.84
CA ARG A 164 6.40 0.79 31.58
C ARG A 164 7.07 1.85 30.70
N TYR A 165 7.32 1.53 29.42
CA TYR A 165 7.93 2.46 28.47
C TYR A 165 7.03 3.66 28.23
N LEU A 166 5.75 3.42 27.94
CA LEU A 166 4.76 4.46 27.69
C LEU A 166 4.53 5.36 28.92
N LYS A 167 4.72 4.83 30.13
CA LYS A 167 4.67 5.58 31.39
C LYS A 167 5.97 6.34 31.73
N GLY A 168 7.01 6.22 30.90
CA GLY A 168 8.32 6.85 31.16
C GLY A 168 9.09 6.24 32.34
N SER A 169 8.73 5.03 32.79
CA SER A 169 9.25 4.44 34.04
C SER A 169 10.62 3.75 33.91
N PHE A 170 11.32 3.90 32.78
CA PHE A 170 12.68 3.33 32.62
C PHE A 170 13.78 4.21 33.22
N ASN A 171 13.50 5.48 33.45
CA ASN A 171 14.46 6.42 34.04
C ASN A 171 14.33 6.54 35.57
N SER A 172 13.37 5.84 36.19
CA SER A 172 13.07 5.97 37.62
C SER A 172 13.73 4.89 38.50
N GLY A 173 14.80 4.24 38.04
CA GLY A 173 15.54 3.24 38.81
C GLY A 173 17.05 3.43 38.69
N GLY A 174 17.66 4.09 39.68
CA GLY A 174 19.13 4.21 39.76
C GLY A 174 19.71 5.35 40.61
N GLY A 175 18.99 5.86 41.61
CA GLY A 175 19.60 6.60 42.72
C GLY A 175 19.92 5.64 43.86
N SER A 176 20.93 4.77 43.69
CA SER A 176 21.49 4.01 44.80
C SER A 176 22.94 4.44 44.98
N GLU A 177 23.14 5.16 46.09
CA GLU A 177 24.33 5.34 46.92
C GLU A 177 25.71 5.05 46.30
N GLY A 178 26.58 6.06 46.47
CA GLY A 178 28.00 5.91 46.24
C GLY A 178 28.61 4.77 47.05
N GLY A 179 29.30 3.88 46.36
CA GLY A 179 30.29 2.99 46.92
C GLY A 179 31.54 3.08 46.05
N LYS A 180 32.52 3.86 46.50
CA LYS A 180 33.90 3.74 46.04
C LYS A 180 34.44 2.39 46.52
N ALA A 181 34.98 1.59 45.61
CA ALA A 181 36.23 0.83 45.73
C ALA A 181 36.51 0.17 44.38
#